data_AF-A0A938HMS3-F1
#
_entry.id   AF-A0A938HMS3-F1
#
_cell.length_a   1.000
_cell.length_b   1.000
_cell.length_c   1.000
_cell.angle_alpha   90.00
_cell.angle_beta   90.00
_cell.angle_gamma   90.00
#
_symmetry.space_group_name_H-M   'P 1'
#
loop_
_entity.id
_entity.type
_entity.pdbx_description
1 polymer ?
#
loop_
_entity_poly.entity_id
_entity_poly.type
_entity_poly.pdbx_seq_one_letter_code
_entity_poly.pdbx_strand_id
1 'polypeptide(L)'
;MAEQRPADGEAGNARTPPQTALAVALKYEPATEFAPKVVASGRGSIAEQILAIAFAKGIKVREDADLAQLLSVIEIDSEIPIEAFAAVAEILAYVYRANGDWPDFLERIKNAATPEERPA
;
A
#
# COMPACT_ATOMS: atom_id res chain seq x y z
N MET A 1 -37.41 33.94 -34.14
CA MET A 1 -37.85 32.56 -34.47
C MET A 1 -36.59 31.70 -34.32
N ALA A 2 -36.21 31.23 -33.14
CA ALA A 2 -36.82 30.18 -32.32
C ALA A 2 -37.03 28.88 -33.12
N GLU A 3 -36.06 27.98 -33.05
CA GLU A 3 -36.32 26.55 -32.92
C GLU A 3 -35.16 25.92 -32.15
N GLN A 4 -35.36 25.75 -30.85
CA GLN A 4 -34.62 24.81 -30.03
C GLN A 4 -35.34 23.46 -30.18
N ARG A 5 -34.63 22.39 -30.49
CA ARG A 5 -34.92 21.09 -29.89
C ARG A 5 -33.65 20.26 -29.65
N PRO A 6 -33.62 19.42 -28.60
CA PRO A 6 -32.40 19.01 -27.91
C PRO A 6 -32.16 17.49 -27.96
N ALA A 7 -31.04 17.11 -27.33
CA ALA A 7 -30.72 15.81 -26.71
C ALA A 7 -30.49 14.61 -27.64
N ASP A 8 -29.27 14.07 -27.57
CA ASP A 8 -28.93 12.69 -27.21
C ASP A 8 -27.38 12.69 -27.16
N GLY A 9 -26.72 12.53 -26.01
CA GLY A 9 -26.69 11.28 -25.26
C GLY A 9 -25.42 10.50 -25.68
N GLU A 10 -24.58 10.16 -24.70
CA GLU A 10 -23.45 9.21 -24.81
C GLU A 10 -22.08 9.73 -25.27
N ALA A 11 -21.28 10.17 -24.28
CA ALA A 11 -19.92 9.69 -24.15
C ALA A 11 -19.66 9.43 -22.66
N GLY A 12 -19.96 8.19 -22.25
CA GLY A 12 -19.73 7.70 -20.90
C GLY A 12 -18.26 7.75 -20.49
N ASN A 13 -18.08 8.03 -19.20
CA ASN A 13 -16.85 7.97 -18.44
C ASN A 13 -15.88 9.17 -18.56
N ALA A 14 -16.36 10.32 -18.10
CA ALA A 14 -15.48 11.21 -17.35
C ALA A 14 -14.93 10.44 -16.14
N ARG A 15 -13.79 9.77 -16.30
CA ARG A 15 -12.91 9.42 -15.19
C ARG A 15 -12.40 10.74 -14.62
N THR A 16 -13.25 11.44 -13.88
CA THR A 16 -12.83 12.56 -13.03
C THR A 16 -11.66 12.02 -12.22
N PRO A 17 -10.41 12.51 -12.40
CA PRO A 17 -9.31 12.04 -11.58
C PRO A 17 -9.67 12.41 -10.15
N PRO A 18 -9.77 11.43 -9.22
CA PRO A 18 -10.04 11.78 -7.84
C PRO A 18 -8.92 12.70 -7.36
N GLN A 19 -9.33 13.73 -6.63
CA GLN A 19 -8.47 14.78 -6.11
C GLN A 19 -7.19 14.18 -5.51
N THR A 20 -6.03 14.54 -6.05
CA THR A 20 -4.69 14.19 -5.51
C THR A 20 -4.48 12.69 -5.26
N ALA A 21 -4.44 11.88 -6.33
CA ALA A 21 -3.93 10.50 -6.24
C ALA A 21 -2.57 10.47 -5.52
N LEU A 22 -2.40 9.58 -4.56
CA LEU A 22 -1.19 9.41 -3.76
C LEU A 22 -0.80 7.94 -3.78
N ALA A 23 0.47 7.66 -4.06
CA ALA A 23 1.00 6.30 -4.03
C ALA A 23 2.35 6.27 -3.33
N VAL A 24 2.55 5.24 -2.53
CA VAL A 24 3.81 4.95 -1.84
C VAL A 24 4.17 3.49 -2.09
N ALA A 25 5.40 3.24 -2.51
CA ALA A 25 5.94 1.91 -2.72
C ALA A 25 6.84 1.53 -1.55
N LEU A 26 6.63 0.33 -1.02
CA LEU A 26 7.40 -0.24 0.08
C LEU A 26 8.24 -1.42 -0.41
N LYS A 27 9.41 -1.58 0.19
CA LYS A 27 10.28 -2.74 0.02
C LYS A 27 10.62 -3.33 1.39
N TYR A 28 10.68 -4.64 1.48
CA TYR A 28 11.08 -5.32 2.71
C TYR A 28 11.94 -6.54 2.38
N GLU A 29 13.15 -6.57 2.93
CA GLU A 29 14.05 -7.72 2.86
C GLU A 29 14.21 -8.36 4.25
N PRO A 30 13.39 -9.37 4.62
CA PRO A 30 13.34 -9.90 5.99
C PRO A 30 14.65 -10.55 6.47
N ALA A 31 15.54 -10.93 5.55
CA ALA A 31 16.83 -11.54 5.88
C ALA A 31 17.85 -10.54 6.44
N THR A 32 17.69 -9.26 6.11
CA THR A 32 18.69 -8.21 6.36
C THR A 32 18.12 -6.99 7.06
N GLU A 33 16.80 -6.81 7.04
CA GLU A 33 16.15 -5.58 7.51
C GLU A 33 15.11 -5.88 8.58
N PHE A 34 15.09 -5.04 9.62
CA PHE A 34 14.12 -5.12 10.71
C PHE A 34 12.79 -4.46 10.34
N ALA A 35 12.81 -3.48 9.43
CA ALA A 35 11.63 -2.74 9.01
C ALA A 35 11.57 -2.55 7.49
N PRO A 36 10.35 -2.50 6.91
CA PRO A 36 10.16 -2.09 5.52
C PRO A 36 10.62 -0.65 5.28
N LYS A 37 11.06 -0.37 4.06
CA LYS A 37 11.50 0.95 3.61
C LYS A 37 10.59 1.52 2.54
N VAL A 38 10.48 2.84 2.52
CA VAL A 38 9.84 3.57 1.42
C VAL A 38 10.82 3.68 0.27
N VAL A 39 10.49 3.12 -0.89
CA VAL A 39 11.37 3.17 -2.09
C VAL A 39 10.85 4.11 -3.18
N ALA A 40 9.57 4.50 -3.08
CA ALA A 40 9.01 5.56 -3.92
C ALA A 40 7.80 6.20 -3.22
N SER A 41 7.59 7.49 -3.45
CA SER A 41 6.44 8.26 -3.00
C SER A 41 6.09 9.28 -4.07
N GLY A 42 4.81 9.48 -4.35
CA GLY A 42 4.39 10.41 -5.39
C GLY A 42 2.93 10.80 -5.31
N ARG A 43 2.62 11.98 -5.84
CA ARG A 43 1.26 12.50 -5.99
C ARG A 43 0.91 12.76 -7.46
N GLY A 44 -0.38 12.77 -7.79
CA GLY A 44 -0.89 13.02 -9.14
C GLY A 44 -0.26 12.08 -10.16
N SER A 45 0.32 12.65 -11.23
CA SER A 45 0.92 11.88 -12.32
C SER A 45 2.10 11.00 -11.90
N ILE A 46 2.81 11.31 -10.81
CA ILE A 46 3.85 10.42 -10.27
C ILE A 46 3.22 9.22 -9.58
N ALA A 47 2.13 9.43 -8.82
CA ALA A 47 1.39 8.33 -8.20
C ALA A 47 0.86 7.35 -9.26
N GLU A 48 0.31 7.89 -10.35
CA GLU A 48 -0.18 7.11 -11.50
C GLU A 48 0.94 6.26 -12.13
N GLN A 49 2.14 6.82 -12.28
CA GLN A 49 3.30 6.08 -12.80
C GLN A 49 3.75 4.97 -11.86
N ILE A 50 3.79 5.23 -10.54
CA ILE A 50 4.12 4.21 -9.53
C ILE A 50 3.13 3.04 -9.64
N LEU A 51 1.83 3.33 -9.69
CA LEU A 51 0.78 2.33 -9.81
C LEU A 51 0.88 1.56 -11.13
N ALA A 52 1.10 2.25 -12.26
CA ALA A 52 1.26 1.61 -13.56
C ALA A 52 2.43 0.61 -13.57
N ILE A 53 3.57 0.99 -13.00
CA ILE A 53 4.74 0.10 -12.86
C ILE A 53 4.42 -1.08 -11.95
N ALA A 54 3.75 -0.85 -10.82
CA ALA A 54 3.35 -1.89 -9.88
C ALA A 54 2.46 -2.94 -10.57
N PHE A 55 1.41 -2.50 -11.28
CA PHE A 55 0.52 -3.39 -12.02
C PHE A 55 1.26 -4.15 -13.14
N ALA A 56 2.12 -3.47 -13.90
CA ALA A 56 2.89 -4.10 -14.97
C ALA A 56 3.86 -5.18 -14.46
N LYS A 57 4.37 -5.02 -13.23
CA LYS A 57 5.26 -5.99 -12.57
C LYS A 57 4.53 -7.01 -11.68
N GLY A 58 3.20 -6.95 -11.60
CA GLY A 58 2.41 -7.82 -10.73
C GLY A 58 2.62 -7.56 -9.23
N ILE A 59 3.11 -6.38 -8.85
CA ILE A 59 3.25 -5.95 -7.46
C ILE A 59 1.84 -5.71 -6.90
N LYS A 60 1.56 -6.25 -5.71
CA LYS A 60 0.26 -6.09 -5.05
C LYS A 60 0.07 -4.64 -4.61
N VAL A 61 -1.11 -4.10 -4.88
CA VAL A 61 -1.52 -2.74 -4.49
C VAL A 61 -2.70 -2.84 -3.54
N ARG A 62 -2.65 -2.08 -2.44
CA ARG A 62 -3.77 -1.91 -1.50
C ARG A 62 -4.12 -0.43 -1.44
N GLU A 63 -5.42 -0.14 -1.43
CA GLU A 63 -5.92 1.23 -1.29
C GLU A 63 -6.21 1.50 0.19
N ASP A 64 -5.52 2.49 0.75
CA ASP A 64 -5.69 2.97 2.12
C ASP A 64 -5.23 4.43 2.18
N ALA A 65 -6.19 5.36 2.30
CA ALA A 65 -5.91 6.79 2.18
C ALA A 65 -5.11 7.35 3.37
N ASP A 66 -5.39 6.85 4.57
CA ASP A 66 -4.73 7.30 5.81
C ASP A 66 -3.31 6.77 5.86
N LEU A 67 -3.11 5.49 5.56
CA LEU A 67 -1.77 4.90 5.51
C LEU A 67 -0.95 5.50 4.38
N ALA A 68 -1.52 5.74 3.20
CA ALA A 68 -0.81 6.39 2.10
C ALA A 68 -0.33 7.79 2.51
N GLN A 69 -1.17 8.58 3.21
CA GLN A 69 -0.78 9.90 3.72
C GLN A 69 0.35 9.79 4.74
N LEU A 70 0.23 8.90 5.73
CA LEU A 70 1.24 8.67 6.75
C LEU A 70 2.57 8.25 6.15
N LEU A 71 2.56 7.36 5.15
CA LEU A 71 3.78 6.89 4.51
C LEU A 71 4.37 7.94 3.56
N SER A 72 3.55 8.84 3.01
CA SER A 72 4.01 9.85 2.03
C SER A 72 4.93 10.92 2.61
N VAL A 73 4.91 11.10 3.93
CA VAL A 73 5.78 12.07 4.63
C VAL A 73 7.14 11.48 5.01
N ILE A 74 7.34 10.18 4.82
CA ILE A 74 8.60 9.49 5.10
C ILE A 74 9.56 9.72 3.92
N GLU A 75 10.83 9.93 4.23
CA GLU A 75 11.88 10.08 3.23
C GLU A 75 12.11 8.77 2.45
N ILE A 76 12.43 8.90 1.16
CA ILE A 76 12.78 7.74 0.33
C ILE A 76 14.04 7.08 0.90
N ASP A 77 14.12 5.76 0.78
CA ASP A 77 15.14 4.87 1.35
C ASP A 77 15.22 4.85 2.88
N SER A 78 14.26 5.47 3.57
CA SER A 78 14.13 5.41 5.02
C SER A 78 13.18 4.31 5.48
N GLU A 79 13.45 3.78 6.67
CA GLU A 79 12.59 2.80 7.35
C GLU A 79 11.27 3.46 7.80
N ILE A 80 10.19 2.67 7.80
CA ILE A 80 8.90 3.15 8.30
C ILE A 80 8.96 3.39 9.82
N PRO A 81 8.30 4.44 10.33
CA PRO A 81 8.26 4.71 11.75
C PRO A 81 7.36 3.68 12.46
N ILE A 82 7.56 3.54 13.77
CA ILE A 82 6.92 2.47 14.57
C ILE A 82 5.38 2.58 14.56
N GLU A 83 4.86 3.79 14.42
CA GLU A 83 3.43 4.11 14.31
C GLU A 83 2.81 3.52 13.04
N ALA A 84 3.57 3.43 11.94
CA ALA A 84 3.14 2.83 10.69
C ALA A 84 3.38 1.31 10.63
N PHE A 85 4.23 0.79 11.52
CA PHE A 85 4.71 -0.59 11.46
C PHE A 85 3.58 -1.61 11.56
N ALA A 86 2.64 -1.42 12.49
CA ALA A 86 1.53 -2.35 12.67
C ALA A 86 0.62 -2.46 11.44
N ALA A 87 0.29 -1.32 10.82
CA ALA A 87 -0.54 -1.28 9.61
C ALA A 87 0.18 -1.94 8.42
N VAL A 88 1.46 -1.64 8.22
CA VAL A 88 2.25 -2.28 7.16
C VAL A 88 2.42 -3.78 7.40
N ALA A 89 2.65 -4.21 8.65
CA ALA A 89 2.77 -5.63 9.00
C ALA A 89 1.48 -6.42 8.69
N GLU A 90 0.31 -5.84 8.91
CA GLU A 90 -0.97 -6.45 8.53
C GLU A 90 -1.04 -6.70 7.01
N ILE A 91 -0.64 -5.70 6.22
CA ILE A 91 -0.61 -5.78 4.75
C ILE A 91 0.37 -6.87 4.30
N LEU A 92 1.58 -6.88 4.84
CA LEU A 92 2.58 -7.89 4.53
C LEU A 92 2.08 -9.29 4.91
N ALA A 93 1.47 -9.46 6.09
CA ALA A 93 0.88 -10.73 6.49
C ALA A 93 -0.24 -11.19 5.54
N TYR A 94 -1.03 -10.27 5.00
CA TYR A 94 -2.01 -10.60 3.95
C TYR A 94 -1.34 -11.06 2.64
N VAL A 95 -0.34 -10.33 2.17
CA VAL A 95 0.41 -10.66 0.93
C VAL A 95 1.10 -12.02 1.04
N TYR A 96 1.78 -12.27 2.16
CA TYR A 96 2.47 -13.52 2.44
C TYR A 96 1.51 -14.71 2.56
N ARG A 97 0.35 -14.54 3.22
CA ARG A 97 -0.72 -15.56 3.21
C ARG A 97 -1.20 -15.87 1.80
N ALA A 98 -1.43 -14.84 0.99
CA ALA A 98 -1.93 -15.01 -0.37
C ALA A 98 -0.90 -15.72 -1.28
N ASN A 99 0.39 -15.55 -1.00
CA ASN A 99 1.47 -16.17 -1.75
C ASN A 99 1.88 -17.55 -1.22
N GLY A 100 1.46 -17.93 0.00
CA GLY A 100 1.89 -19.16 0.67
C GLY A 100 3.29 -19.08 1.30
N ASP A 101 3.99 -17.96 1.12
CA ASP A 101 5.29 -17.67 1.71
C ASP A 101 5.09 -17.01 3.08
N TRP A 102 4.86 -17.79 4.14
CA TRP A 102 4.76 -17.23 5.49
C TRP A 102 6.17 -17.02 6.07
N PRO A 103 6.62 -15.77 6.32
CA PRO A 103 7.97 -15.54 6.83
C PRO A 103 8.09 -15.98 8.30
N ASP A 104 9.15 -16.74 8.61
CA ASP A 104 9.45 -17.29 9.94
C ASP A 104 9.40 -16.26 11.09
N PHE A 105 9.69 -14.98 10.82
CA PHE A 105 9.65 -13.92 11.82
C PHE A 105 8.24 -13.68 12.41
N LEU A 106 7.17 -13.84 11.62
CA LEU A 106 5.79 -13.69 12.12
C LEU A 106 5.39 -14.88 13.00
N GLU A 107 5.96 -16.06 12.74
CA GLU A 107 5.83 -17.22 13.62
C GLU A 107 6.52 -16.97 14.97
N ARG A 108 7.69 -16.32 14.97
CA ARG A 108 8.38 -15.90 16.19
C ARG A 108 7.56 -14.90 17.02
N ILE A 109 6.88 -13.94 16.39
CA ILE A 109 5.98 -13.01 17.13
C ILE A 109 4.78 -13.77 17.70
N LYS A 110 4.15 -14.66 16.92
CA LYS A 110 3.04 -15.49 17.42
C LYS A 110 3.45 -16.32 18.63
N ASN A 111 4.60 -17.00 18.54
CA ASN A 111 5.12 -17.85 19.60
C ASN A 111 5.55 -17.04 20.83
N ALA A 112 6.02 -15.80 20.65
CA ALA A 112 6.35 -14.89 21.76
C ALA A 112 5.11 -14.25 22.43
N ALA A 113 3.99 -14.13 21.70
CA ALA A 113 2.74 -13.57 22.21
C ALA A 113 1.86 -14.60 22.94
N THR A 114 2.19 -15.89 22.85
CA THR A 114 1.69 -16.93 23.76
C THR A 114 2.62 -17.04 24.97
N PRO A 115 2.23 -16.55 26.16
CA PRO A 115 2.97 -16.86 27.37
C PRO A 115 2.75 -18.34 27.67
N GLU A 116 3.61 -19.20 27.12
CA GLU A 116 3.68 -20.59 27.55
C GLU A 116 3.96 -20.61 29.05
N GLU A 117 3.12 -21.37 29.73
CA GLU A 117 2.96 -21.51 31.17
C GLU A 117 4.32 -21.56 31.87
N ARG A 118 4.57 -20.58 32.76
CA ARG A 118 5.68 -20.71 33.72
C ARG A 118 5.38 -21.94 34.57
N PRO A 119 6.24 -22.96 34.60
CA PRO A 119 6.11 -23.99 35.61
C PRO A 119 6.29 -23.32 36.99
N ALA A 120 5.36 -23.64 37.90
CA ALA A 120 5.30 -23.14 39.27
C ALA A 120 6.49 -23.57 40.13
#